data_AF-A0A9D7LD93-F1
#
_entry.id   AF-A0A9D7LD93-F1
#
_cell.length_a   1.000
_cell.length_b   1.000
_cell.length_c   1.000
_cell.angle_alpha   90.00
_cell.angle_beta   90.00
_cell.angle_gamma   90.00
#
_symmetry.space_group_name_H-M   'P 1'
#
loop_
_entity.id
_entity.type
_entity.pdbx_description
1 polymer ?
#
loop_
_entity_poly.entity_id
_entity_poly.type
_entity_poly.pdbx_seq_one_letter_code
_entity_poly.pdbx_strand_id
1 'polypeptide(L)' 'MLAKHMTAGRTMLRVLSLFNADIRSSLEMLYQNEFSYEFDSTKFNRAFGFTPTAYAEGIRQAVAAKRR' A
#
# COMPACT_ATOMS: atom_id res chain seq x y z
N MET A 1 -16.14 -19.90 3.67
CA MET A 1 -15.13 -20.09 4.73
C MET A 1 -14.06 -19.03 4.55
N LEU A 2 -14.02 -17.96 5.36
CA LEU A 2 -12.96 -16.96 5.25
C LEU A 2 -11.63 -17.60 5.68
N ALA A 3 -10.61 -17.51 4.84
CA ALA A 3 -9.28 -18.00 5.17
C ALA A 3 -8.75 -17.28 6.42
N LYS A 4 -8.35 -18.06 7.43
CA LYS A 4 -7.68 -17.52 8.62
C LYS A 4 -6.32 -17.01 8.18
N HIS A 5 -6.10 -15.71 8.29
CA HIS A 5 -4.82 -15.07 8.00
C HIS A 5 -4.16 -14.63 9.30
N MET A 6 -2.82 -14.56 9.28
CA MET A 6 -2.01 -14.06 10.38
C MET A 6 -1.34 -12.76 9.93
N THR A 7 -1.39 -11.74 10.77
CA THR A 7 -0.70 -10.46 10.53
C THR A 7 0.70 -10.50 11.13
N ALA A 8 1.71 -10.15 10.34
CA ALA A 8 3.08 -10.07 10.81
C ALA A 8 3.37 -8.69 11.39
N GLY A 9 3.67 -8.62 12.70
CA GLY A 9 4.12 -7.39 13.35
C GLY A 9 5.55 -6.98 12.96
N ARG A 10 5.96 -5.75 13.30
CA ARG A 10 7.29 -5.19 12.97
C ARG A 10 8.44 -6.11 13.40
N THR A 11 8.35 -6.72 14.58
CA THR A 11 9.38 -7.65 15.10
C THR A 11 9.48 -8.92 14.24
N MET A 12 8.34 -9.48 13.83
CA MET A 12 8.33 -10.66 12.97
C MET A 12 8.89 -10.33 11.58
N LEU A 13 8.53 -9.18 11.01
CA LEU A 13 9.08 -8.73 9.72
C LEU A 13 10.61 -8.53 9.77
N ARG A 14 11.17 -8.04 10.89
CA ARG A 14 12.63 -7.92 11.10
C ARG A 14 13.34 -9.28 11.08
N VAL A 15 12.71 -10.33 11.61
CA VAL A 15 13.29 -11.68 11.57
C VAL A 15 13.18 -12.27 10.17
N LEU A 16 12.01 -12.13 9.54
CA LEU A 16 11.77 -12.67 8.20
C LEU A 16 12.62 -11.99 7.11
N SER A 17 12.96 -10.70 7.27
CA SER A 17 13.79 -9.96 6.31
C SER A 17 15.25 -10.45 6.26
N LEU A 18 15.70 -11.22 7.25
CA LEU A 18 17.02 -11.85 7.22
C LEU A 18 17.12 -12.91 6.11
N PHE A 19 15.98 -13.53 5.76
CA PHE A 19 15.93 -14.66 4.82
C PHE A 19 15.26 -14.31 3.48
N ASN A 20 14.58 -13.16 3.37
CA ASN A 20 13.89 -12.74 2.16
C ASN A 20 14.11 -11.24 1.87
N ALA A 21 14.62 -10.93 0.67
CA ALA A 21 14.93 -9.57 0.26
C ALA A 21 13.67 -8.71 0.03
N ASP A 22 12.58 -9.26 -0.52
CA ASP A 22 11.32 -8.52 -0.73
C ASP A 22 10.70 -8.09 0.61
N ILE A 23 10.78 -8.95 1.63
CA ILE A 23 10.35 -8.63 2.99
C ILE A 23 11.24 -7.52 3.58
N ARG A 24 12.53 -7.52 3.29
CA ARG A 24 13.46 -6.47 3.72
C ARG A 24 13.09 -5.10 3.12
N SER A 25 12.84 -5.04 1.81
CA SER A 25 12.37 -3.81 1.18
C SER A 25 11.02 -3.35 1.74
N SER A 26 10.10 -4.28 2.03
CA SER A 26 8.83 -3.96 2.68
C SER A 26 9.02 -3.41 4.10
N LEU A 27 9.98 -3.93 4.85
CA LEU A 27 10.34 -3.44 6.18
C LEU A 27 10.87 -2.00 6.12
N GLU A 28 11.67 -1.67 5.11
CA GLU A 28 12.14 -0.30 4.90
C GLU A 28 10.95 0.65 4.72
N MET A 29 9.96 0.28 3.92
CA MET A 29 8.75 1.09 3.67
C MET A 29 7.86 1.32 4.90
N LEU A 30 8.06 0.59 6.01
CA LEU A 30 7.33 0.87 7.25
C LEU A 30 7.60 2.26 7.80
N TYR A 31 8.67 2.95 7.36
CA TYR A 31 8.93 4.35 7.74
C TYR A 31 7.71 5.26 7.46
N GLN A 32 6.90 4.94 6.44
CA GLN A 32 5.71 5.72 6.08
C GLN A 32 4.66 5.74 7.20
N ASN A 33 4.70 4.76 8.11
CA ASN A 33 3.78 4.65 9.24
C ASN A 33 4.35 5.26 10.54
N GLU A 34 5.59 5.77 10.52
CA GLU A 34 6.24 6.32 11.73
C GLU A 34 5.70 7.71 12.09
N PHE A 35 5.27 8.46 11.09
CA PHE A 35 4.69 9.79 11.24
C PHE A 35 3.30 9.83 10.61
N SER A 36 2.50 10.81 11.02
CA SER A 36 1.21 11.09 10.38
C SER A 36 1.42 11.36 8.90
N TYR A 37 0.87 10.49 8.06
CA TYR A 37 0.98 10.62 6.61
C TYR A 37 -0.07 11.63 6.12
N GLU A 38 0.34 12.88 5.94
CA GLU A 38 -0.51 13.93 5.37
C GLU A 38 -0.47 13.88 3.84
N PHE A 39 -1.47 13.24 3.24
CA PHE A 39 -1.60 13.13 1.79
C PHE A 39 -2.84 13.88 1.28
N ASP A 40 -2.63 15.10 0.76
CA ASP A 40 -3.65 15.91 0.11
C ASP A 40 -3.29 16.19 -1.35
N SER A 41 -4.17 15.78 -2.26
CA SER A 41 -4.03 16.00 -3.70
C SER A 41 -4.70 17.29 -4.20
N THR A 42 -5.31 18.10 -3.33
CA THR A 42 -6.08 19.29 -3.72
C THR A 42 -5.27 20.29 -4.55
N LYS A 43 -3.98 20.50 -4.21
CA LYS A 43 -3.08 21.38 -4.98
C LYS A 43 -2.90 20.89 -6.42
N PHE A 44 -2.67 19.59 -6.60
CA PHE A 44 -2.50 18.95 -7.90
C PHE A 44 -3.80 19.01 -8.71
N ASN A 45 -4.91 18.59 -8.09
CA ASN A 45 -6.22 18.57 -8.73
C ASN A 45 -6.61 19.95 -9.25
N ARG A 46 -6.37 21.02 -8.47
CA ARG A 46 -6.64 22.40 -8.89
C ARG A 46 -5.70 22.86 -10.01
N ALA A 47 -4.42 22.53 -9.93
CA ALA A 47 -3.43 22.97 -10.93
C ALA A 47 -3.68 22.38 -12.32
N PHE A 48 -4.20 21.15 -12.39
CA PHE A 48 -4.37 20.42 -13.65
C PHE A 48 -5.83 20.12 -14.02
N GLY A 49 -6.80 20.61 -13.24
CA GLY A 49 -8.22 20.30 -13.46
C GLY A 49 -8.54 18.81 -13.34
N PHE A 50 -7.80 18.08 -12.48
CA PHE A 50 -7.88 16.63 -12.38
C PHE A 50 -8.92 16.18 -11.34
N THR A 51 -9.73 15.19 -11.70
CA THR A 51 -10.68 14.54 -10.79
C THR A 51 -10.14 13.16 -10.41
N PRO A 52 -9.82 12.91 -9.11
CA PRO A 52 -9.25 11.64 -8.70
C PRO A 52 -10.26 10.50 -8.77
N THR A 53 -9.80 9.33 -9.19
CA THR A 53 -10.59 8.09 -9.09
C THR A 53 -10.57 7.60 -7.64
N ALA A 54 -11.74 7.24 -7.10
CA ALA A 54 -11.81 6.67 -5.76
C ALA A 54 -11.08 5.33 -5.69
N TYR A 55 -10.39 5.05 -4.58
CA TYR A 55 -9.59 3.83 -4.40
C TYR A 55 -10.38 2.55 -4.73
N ALA A 56 -11.62 2.44 -4.25
CA ALA A 56 -12.44 1.27 -4.49
C ALA A 56 -12.69 1.02 -5.99
N GLU A 57 -12.90 2.08 -6.78
CA GLU A 57 -13.08 1.95 -8.23
C GLU A 57 -11.76 1.65 -8.93
N GLY A 58 -10.69 2.36 -8.57
CA GLY A 58 -9.35 2.11 -9.14
C GLY A 58 -8.88 0.67 -8.92
N ILE A 59 -9.10 0.11 -7.73
CA ILE A 59 -8.76 -1.29 -7.41
C ILE A 59 -9.59 -2.25 -8.27
N ARG A 60 -10.91 -2.03 -8.42
CA ARG A 60 -11.76 -2.86 -9.27
C ARG A 60 -11.27 -2.90 -10.71
N GLN A 61 -10.98 -1.74 -11.29
CA GLN A 61 -10.51 -1.62 -12.66
C GLN A 61 -9.14 -2.29 -12.85
N ALA A 62 -8.19 -2.09 -11.92
CA ALA A 62 -6.86 -2.68 -11.98
C ALA A 62 -6.92 -4.23 -11.91
N VAL A 63 -7.74 -4.79 -11.01
CA VAL A 63 -7.92 -6.24 -10.91
C VAL A 63 -8.59 -6.79 -12.18
N ALA A 64 -9.60 -6.10 -12.72
CA ALA A 64 -10.24 -6.52 -13.96
C ALA A 64 -9.27 -6.53 -15.15
N ALA A 65 -8.37 -5.55 -15.23
CA ALA A 65 -7.36 -5.47 -16.29
C ALA A 65 -6.35 -6.62 -16.25
N LYS A 66 -5.97 -7.09 -15.06
CA LYS A 66 -5.04 -8.23 -14.87
C LYS A 66 -5.64 -9.61 -15.14
N ARG A 67 -6.96 -9.69 -15.35
CA ARG A 67 -7.68 -10.95 -15.63
C ARG A 67 -7.84 -11.25 -17.13
N ARG A 68 -7.31 -10.40 -18.01
CA ARG A 68 -7.21 -10.61 -19.46
C ARG A 68 -5.84 -11.16 -19.80
#